data_AF-A0A453JEF7-F1
#
_entry.id   AF-A0A453JEF7-F1
#
_cell.length_a   1.000
_cell.length_b   1.000
_cell.length_c   1.000
_cell.angle_alpha   90.00
_cell.angle_beta   90.00
_cell.angle_gamma   90.00
#
_symmetry.space_group_name_H-M   'P 1'
#
loop_
_entity.id
_entity.type
_entity.pdbx_description
1 polymer ?
#
loop_
_entity_poly.entity_id
_entity_poly.type
_entity_poly.pdbx_seq_one_letter_code
_entity_poly.pdbx_strand_id
1 'polypeptide(L)' 'MGEAVAAAEDALKKEGAVVVPAPRPSKGVASWAVDLLERLAVRLGHDKAKPLHWLSGNFAPVRDETPPAAGLPVRGHLPV' A
#
# COMPACT_ATOMS: atom_id res chain seq x y z
N MET A 1 -7.96 -7.44 -34.58
CA MET A 1 -8.82 -8.45 -33.93
C MET A 1 -8.04 -9.61 -33.29
N GLY A 2 -6.73 -9.81 -33.56
CA GLY A 2 -5.93 -10.89 -32.93
C GLY A 2 -5.19 -10.50 -31.64
N GLU A 3 -4.97 -9.22 -31.41
CA GLU A 3 -4.17 -8.74 -30.27
C GLU A 3 -4.97 -8.66 -28.96
N ALA A 4 -6.26 -8.35 -29.06
CA ALA A 4 -7.16 -8.25 -27.92
C ALA A 4 -7.52 -9.61 -27.30
N VAL A 5 -7.51 -10.68 -28.10
CA VAL A 5 -7.75 -12.04 -27.63
C VAL A 5 -6.52 -12.61 -26.90
N ALA A 6 -5.30 -12.31 -27.38
CA ALA A 6 -4.07 -12.71 -26.69
C ALA A 6 -3.89 -12.01 -25.33
N ALA A 7 -4.29 -10.74 -25.22
CA ALA A 7 -4.24 -9.99 -23.95
C ALA A 7 -5.27 -10.50 -22.92
N ALA A 8 -6.42 -11.00 -23.37
CA ALA A 8 -7.44 -11.58 -22.50
C ALA A 8 -7.02 -12.97 -21.97
N GLU A 9 -6.29 -13.76 -22.77
CA GLU A 9 -5.78 -15.07 -22.37
C GLU A 9 -4.61 -14.98 -21.36
N ASP A 10 -3.77 -13.94 -21.41
CA ASP A 10 -2.71 -13.70 -20.41
C ASP A 10 -3.27 -13.22 -19.06
N ALA A 11 -4.40 -12.51 -19.08
CA ALA A 11 -5.07 -12.03 -17.86
C ALA A 11 -5.69 -13.18 -17.05
N LEU A 12 -6.15 -14.25 -17.73
CA LEU A 12 -6.78 -15.40 -17.06
C LEU A 12 -5.77 -16.34 -16.38
N LYS A 13 -4.46 -16.21 -16.67
CA LYS A 13 -3.41 -17.10 -16.15
C LYS A 13 -2.71 -16.61 -14.87
N LYS A 14 -3.14 -15.47 -14.32
CA LYS A 14 -2.50 -14.77 -13.18
C LYS A 14 -3.37 -14.76 -11.92
N GLU A 15 -3.97 -15.88 -11.54
CA GLU A 15 -4.75 -15.99 -10.29
C GLU A 15 -3.92 -15.85 -8.99
N GLY A 16 -2.60 -15.62 -9.08
CA GLY A 16 -1.71 -15.43 -7.92
C GLY A 16 -0.66 -14.31 -8.04
N ALA A 17 -0.76 -13.44 -9.04
CA ALA A 17 0.24 -12.38 -9.23
C ALA A 17 -0.06 -11.19 -8.30
N VAL A 18 0.86 -10.91 -7.36
CA VAL A 18 0.85 -9.67 -6.57
C VAL A 18 0.94 -8.49 -7.56
N VAL A 19 -0.17 -7.75 -7.70
CA VAL A 19 -0.22 -6.56 -8.55
C VAL A 19 0.55 -5.46 -7.84
N VAL A 20 1.75 -5.15 -8.35
CA VAL A 20 2.53 -4.01 -7.86
C VAL A 20 1.82 -2.73 -8.32
N PRO A 21 1.34 -1.87 -7.39
CA PRO A 21 0.75 -0.59 -7.77
C PRO A 21 1.82 0.27 -8.45
N ALA A 22 1.61 0.66 -9.70
CA ALA A 22 2.48 1.57 -10.43
C ALA A 22 1.77 2.92 -10.62
N PRO A 23 1.66 3.76 -9.56
CA PRO A 23 0.99 5.05 -9.67
C PRO A 23 1.74 5.97 -10.64
N ARG A 24 1.00 6.82 -11.37
CA ARG A 24 1.54 7.87 -12.25
C ARG A 24 1.26 9.24 -11.62
N PRO A 25 2.02 9.68 -10.59
CA PRO A 25 1.73 10.91 -9.88
C PRO A 25 1.95 12.13 -10.79
N SER A 26 0.95 13.01 -10.85
CA SER A 26 1.02 14.28 -11.57
C SER A 26 1.52 15.39 -10.62
N LYS A 27 2.82 15.67 -10.64
CA LYS A 27 3.44 16.70 -9.79
C LYS A 27 3.27 18.13 -10.35
N GLY A 28 2.03 18.54 -10.57
CA GLY A 28 1.68 19.87 -11.10
C GLY A 28 1.26 20.88 -10.02
N VAL A 29 1.18 22.16 -10.39
CA VAL A 29 0.72 23.25 -9.49
C VAL A 29 -0.68 22.97 -8.93
N ALA A 30 -1.56 22.38 -9.74
CA ALA A 30 -2.90 21.99 -9.30
C ALA A 30 -2.88 20.92 -8.20
N SER A 31 -2.01 19.90 -8.31
CA SER A 31 -1.85 18.88 -7.26
C SER A 31 -1.32 19.50 -5.97
N TRP A 32 -0.35 20.41 -6.06
CA TRP A 32 0.16 21.13 -4.89
C TRP A 32 -0.93 21.96 -4.19
N ALA A 33 -1.79 22.64 -4.95
CA ALA A 33 -2.88 23.43 -4.40
C ALA A 33 -3.91 22.54 -3.67
N VAL A 34 -4.26 21.38 -4.25
CA VAL A 34 -5.15 20.40 -3.62
C VAL A 34 -4.54 19.87 -2.32
N ASP A 35 -3.28 19.46 -2.34
CA ASP A 35 -2.56 19.01 -1.14
C ASP A 35 -2.56 20.06 -0.03
N LEU A 36 -2.40 21.35 -0.38
CA LEU A 36 -2.43 22.43 0.59
C LEU A 36 -3.81 22.60 1.23
N LEU A 37 -4.87 22.59 0.41
CA LEU A 37 -6.26 22.68 0.89
C LEU A 37 -6.61 21.50 1.81
N GLU A 38 -6.25 20.28 1.41
CA GLU A 38 -6.46 19.08 2.22
C GLU A 38 -5.74 19.19 3.57
N ARG A 39 -4.46 19.57 3.58
CA ARG A 39 -3.69 19.76 4.82
C ARG A 39 -4.34 20.76 5.76
N LEU A 40 -4.86 21.87 5.23
CA LEU A 40 -5.58 22.85 6.04
C LEU A 40 -6.87 22.27 6.63
N ALA A 41 -7.67 21.59 5.82
CA ALA A 41 -8.90 20.95 6.28
C ALA A 41 -8.66 19.89 7.36
N VAL A 42 -7.69 18.99 7.14
CA VAL A 42 -7.30 17.96 8.12
C VAL A 42 -6.82 18.60 9.41
N ARG A 43 -5.99 19.65 9.33
CA ARG A 43 -5.47 20.31 10.54
C ARG A 43 -6.55 20.99 11.38
N LEU A 44 -7.61 21.49 10.75
CA LEU A 44 -8.74 22.10 11.45
C LEU A 44 -9.71 21.06 12.04
N GLY A 45 -9.88 19.91 11.37
CA GLY A 45 -10.81 18.85 11.79
C GLY A 45 -10.20 17.77 12.68
N HIS A 46 -8.88 17.62 12.72
CA HIS A 46 -8.22 16.54 13.44
C HIS A 46 -7.85 16.95 14.88
N ASP A 47 -8.57 16.38 15.84
CA ASP A 47 -8.27 16.53 17.26
C ASP A 47 -7.17 15.55 17.69
N LYS A 48 -5.96 16.07 17.87
CA LYS A 48 -4.78 15.30 18.31
C LYS A 48 -4.87 14.82 19.76
N ALA A 49 -5.78 15.35 20.57
CA ALA A 49 -5.93 14.92 21.96
C ALA A 49 -6.69 13.59 22.08
N LYS A 50 -7.41 13.17 21.03
CA LYS A 50 -8.13 11.90 21.03
C LYS A 50 -7.18 10.74 20.76
N PRO A 51 -7.18 9.69 21.60
CA PRO A 51 -6.33 8.53 21.39
C PRO A 51 -6.76 7.75 20.14
N LEU A 52 -5.81 7.49 19.24
CA LEU A 52 -6.00 6.66 18.03
C LEU A 52 -5.65 5.20 18.34
N HIS A 53 -6.51 4.53 19.10
CA HIS A 53 -6.25 3.17 19.60
C HIS A 53 -5.88 2.16 18.49
N TRP A 54 -6.52 2.28 17.32
CA TRP A 54 -6.30 1.44 16.14
C TRP A 54 -4.99 1.70 15.37
N LEU A 55 -4.23 2.75 15.74
CA LEU A 55 -2.93 3.08 15.15
C LEU A 55 -1.83 3.07 16.23
N SER A 56 -2.05 2.31 17.30
CA SER A 56 -1.16 2.25 18.46
C SER A 56 -0.71 0.82 18.76
N GLY A 57 0.45 0.68 19.41
CA GLY A 57 1.03 -0.62 19.77
C GLY A 57 1.27 -1.49 18.54
N ASN A 58 0.83 -2.75 18.60
CA ASN A 58 0.99 -3.73 17.51
C ASN A 58 0.11 -3.42 16.27
N PHE A 59 -0.81 -2.45 16.36
CA PHE A 59 -1.64 -1.99 15.24
C PHE A 59 -1.09 -0.72 14.58
N ALA A 60 0.02 -0.17 15.09
CA ALA A 60 0.67 0.95 14.46
C ALA A 60 1.23 0.54 13.09
N PRO A 61 1.16 1.41 12.08
CA PRO A 61 1.75 1.14 10.78
C PRO A 61 3.27 0.95 10.92
N VAL A 62 3.81 -0.06 10.25
CA VAL A 62 5.25 -0.21 10.09
C VAL A 62 5.71 0.88 9.12
N ARG A 63 6.70 1.69 9.53
CA ARG A 63 7.12 2.88 8.79
C ARG A 63 7.70 2.54 7.42
N ASP A 64 8.41 1.42 7.34
CA ASP A 64 9.18 0.98 6.19
C ASP A 64 8.77 -0.46 5.86
N GLU A 65 8.60 -0.78 4.58
CA GLU A 65 8.30 -2.15 4.17
C GLU A 65 9.49 -3.08 4.50
N THR A 66 9.23 -4.19 5.17
CA THR A 66 10.26 -5.16 5.53
C THR A 66 10.72 -5.90 4.25
N PRO A 67 12.01 -5.82 3.87
CA PRO A 67 12.50 -6.54 2.71
C PRO A 67 12.43 -8.06 2.93
N PRO A 68 12.42 -8.88 1.86
CA PRO A 68 12.47 -10.33 1.99
C PRO A 68 13.66 -10.79 2.83
N ALA A 69 13.40 -11.59 3.87
CA ALA A 69 14.42 -12.14 4.76
C ALA A 69 14.42 -13.67 4.69
N ALA A 70 15.55 -14.24 4.28
CA ALA A 70 15.73 -15.69 4.24
C ALA A 70 16.20 -16.24 5.59
N GLY A 71 15.90 -17.51 5.87
CA GLY A 71 16.45 -18.23 7.03
C GLY A 71 15.95 -17.73 8.39
N LEU A 72 14.66 -17.40 8.49
CA LEU A 72 14.05 -17.04 9.77
C LEU A 72 14.25 -18.18 10.81
N PRO A 73 14.64 -17.86 12.05
CA PRO A 73 14.93 -18.88 13.05
C PRO A 73 13.68 -19.69 13.39
N VAL A 74 13.77 -21.00 13.23
CA VAL A 74 12.71 -21.94 13.58
C VAL A 74 13.02 -22.55 14.93
N ARG A 75 12.04 -22.52 15.84
CA ARG A 75 12.07 -23.32 17.08
C ARG A 75 11.09 -24.48 16.91
N GLY A 76 11.55 -25.70 17.15
CA GLY A 76 10.75 -26.92 16.95
C GLY A 76 10.95 -27.50 15.54
N HIS A 77 9.87 -28.01 14.93
CA HIS A 77 9.90 -28.66 13.63
C HIS A 77 8.78 -28.09 12.74
N LEU A 78 9.14 -27.64 11.53
CA LEU A 78 8.15 -27.30 10.50
C LEU A 78 7.71 -28.59 9.80
N PRO A 79 6.40 -28.88 9.73
CA PRO A 79 5.90 -30.06 9.02
C PRO A 79 6.23 -29.98 7.53
N VAL A 80 6.44 -31.16 6.93
CA VAL A 80 6.71 -31.35 5.51
C VAL A 80 5.42 -31.33 4.70
#